data_AF-A0A286GQM8-F1
#
_entry.id   AF-A0A286GQM8-F1
#
_cell.length_a   1.000
_cell.length_b   1.000
_cell.length_c   1.000
_cell.angle_alpha   90.00
_cell.angle_beta   90.00
_cell.angle_gamma   90.00
#
_symmetry.space_group_name_H-M   'P 1'
#
loop_
_entity.id
_entity.type
_entity.pdbx_description
1 polymer ?
#
loop_
_entity_poly.entity_id
_entity_poly.type
_entity_poly.pdbx_seq_one_letter_code
_entity_poly.pdbx_strand_id
1 'polypeptide(L)'
;MAAERKALRHWIKTLVRQQMDMAEARASEKDLSIEEFLSKTFRTTLGEMRAEQVIEDLLTEHPDLEAVYRDLYTEVVEELREERRRPAEAKG
;
A
#
# COMPACT_ATOMS: atom_id res chain seq x y z
N MET A 1 -14.26 -17.72 2.95
CA MET A 1 -14.44 -16.49 2.14
C MET A 1 -14.28 -15.18 2.90
N ALA A 2 -14.87 -14.99 4.09
CA ALA A 2 -14.75 -13.71 4.81
C ALA A 2 -13.32 -13.41 5.31
N ALA A 3 -12.57 -14.46 5.67
CA ALA A 3 -11.19 -14.32 6.16
C ALA A 3 -10.22 -13.96 5.02
N GLU A 4 -10.38 -14.59 3.86
CA GLU A 4 -9.57 -14.41 2.66
C GLU A 4 -9.81 -13.02 2.08
N ARG A 5 -11.07 -12.55 2.02
CA ARG A 5 -11.38 -11.16 1.65
C ARG A 5 -10.74 -10.16 2.61
N LYS A 6 -10.74 -10.43 3.92
CA LYS A 6 -10.11 -9.57 4.92
C LYS A 6 -8.58 -9.55 4.76
N ALA A 7 -7.98 -10.71 4.50
CA ALA A 7 -6.55 -10.84 4.23
C ALA A 7 -6.17 -10.07 2.95
N LEU A 8 -6.93 -10.26 1.86
CA LEU A 8 -6.74 -9.56 0.61
C LEU A 8 -6.80 -8.04 0.80
N ARG A 9 -7.83 -7.53 1.48
CA ARG A 9 -7.94 -6.10 1.79
C ARG A 9 -6.73 -5.59 2.60
N HIS A 10 -6.27 -6.36 3.58
CA HIS A 10 -5.11 -5.99 4.39
C HIS A 10 -3.85 -5.86 3.51
N TRP A 11 -3.58 -6.84 2.65
CA TRP A 11 -2.40 -6.81 1.79
C TRP A 11 -2.48 -5.74 0.70
N ILE A 12 -3.67 -5.49 0.13
CA ILE A 12 -3.90 -4.35 -0.75
C ILE A 12 -3.59 -3.03 -0.03
N LYS A 13 -4.06 -2.85 1.22
CA LYS A 13 -3.75 -1.66 2.03
C LYS A 13 -2.26 -1.50 2.30
N THR A 14 -1.56 -2.60 2.55
CA THR A 14 -0.10 -2.60 2.70
C THR A 14 0.58 -2.18 1.39
N LEU A 15 0.23 -2.81 0.26
CA LEU A 15 0.79 -2.51 -1.06
C LEU A 15 0.63 -1.02 -1.42
N VAL A 16 -0.60 -0.51 -1.39
CA VAL A 16 -0.91 0.87 -1.77
C VAL A 16 -0.18 1.85 -0.84
N ARG A 17 -0.11 1.57 0.46
CA ARG A 17 0.62 2.42 1.40
C ARG A 17 2.12 2.47 1.06
N GLN A 18 2.74 1.33 0.77
CA GLN A 18 4.15 1.30 0.36
C GLN A 18 4.38 2.10 -0.93
N GLN A 19 3.53 1.93 -1.95
CA GLN A 19 3.63 2.70 -3.20
C GLN A 19 3.52 4.21 -2.98
N MET A 20 2.60 4.63 -2.12
CA MET A 20 2.46 6.04 -1.77
C MET A 20 3.65 6.56 -0.93
N ASP A 21 4.23 5.73 -0.05
CA ASP A 21 5.44 6.08 0.72
C ASP A 21 6.69 6.17 -0.19
N MET A 22 6.79 5.32 -1.21
CA MET A 22 7.82 5.38 -2.25
C MET A 22 7.70 6.69 -3.06
N ALA A 23 6.47 7.05 -3.46
CA ALA A 23 6.22 8.28 -4.18
C ALA A 23 6.63 9.52 -3.36
N GLU A 24 6.31 9.55 -2.07
CA GLU A 24 6.75 10.62 -1.16
C GLU A 24 8.27 10.64 -1.00
N ALA A 25 8.92 9.48 -0.80
CA ALA A 25 10.37 9.41 -0.68
C ALA A 25 11.09 9.96 -1.93
N ARG A 26 10.58 9.65 -3.12
CA ARG A 26 11.08 10.19 -4.40
C ARG A 26 10.83 11.69 -4.54
N ALA A 27 9.67 12.18 -4.11
CA ALA A 27 9.38 13.61 -4.13
C ALA A 27 10.32 14.41 -3.21
N SER A 28 10.72 13.83 -2.08
CA SER A 28 11.66 14.42 -1.12
C SER A 28 13.13 13.98 -1.31
N GLU A 29 13.49 13.39 -2.44
CA GLU A 29 14.84 12.81 -2.66
C GLU A 29 15.95 13.84 -2.42
N LYS A 30 15.72 15.10 -2.82
CA LYS A 30 16.68 16.19 -2.68
C LYS A 30 16.84 16.71 -1.24
N ASP A 31 15.87 16.41 -0.38
CA ASP A 31 15.81 16.89 1.00
C ASP A 31 16.31 15.85 2.01
N LEU A 32 16.57 14.63 1.55
CA LEU A 32 17.06 13.51 2.36
C LEU A 32 18.54 13.29 2.12
N SER A 33 19.26 12.82 3.14
CA SER A 33 20.56 12.23 2.90
C SER A 33 20.44 10.95 2.06
N ILE A 34 21.52 10.59 1.34
CA ILE A 34 21.56 9.37 0.54
C ILE A 34 21.24 8.14 1.40
N GLU A 35 21.77 8.08 2.63
CA GLU A 35 21.53 6.97 3.55
C GLU A 35 20.05 6.87 3.96
N GLU A 36 19.41 7.99 4.28
CA GLU A 36 17.98 8.02 4.63
C GLU A 36 17.10 7.64 3.45
N PHE A 37 17.41 8.16 2.26
CA PHE A 37 16.68 7.83 1.03
C PHE A 37 16.79 6.34 0.70
N LEU A 38 18.00 5.78 0.71
CA LEU A 38 18.21 4.35 0.45
C LEU A 38 17.54 3.47 1.51
N SER A 39 17.63 3.83 2.79
CA SER A 39 17.00 3.09 3.88
C SER A 39 15.47 3.08 3.77
N LYS A 40 14.87 4.23 3.45
CA LYS A 40 13.41 4.36 3.27
C LYS A 40 12.95 3.56 2.06
N THR A 41 13.57 3.78 0.90
CA THR A 41 13.19 3.11 -0.35
C THR A 41 13.38 1.60 -0.28
N PHE A 42 14.47 1.11 0.33
CA PHE A 42 14.71 -0.33 0.49
C PHE A 42 13.61 -1.03 1.30
N ARG A 43 13.21 -0.46 2.44
CA ARG A 43 12.11 -1.02 3.25
C ARG A 43 10.80 -1.03 2.50
N THR A 44 10.52 0.05 1.76
CA THR A 44 9.31 0.17 0.98
C THR A 44 9.26 -0.86 -0.14
N THR A 45 10.35 -1.05 -0.88
CA THR A 45 10.46 -2.09 -1.92
C THR A 45 10.23 -3.49 -1.36
N LEU A 46 10.83 -3.83 -0.21
CA LEU A 46 10.60 -5.14 0.42
C LEU A 46 9.13 -5.33 0.85
N GLY A 47 8.51 -4.27 1.36
CA GLY A 47 7.09 -4.29 1.75
C GLY A 47 6.15 -4.47 0.57
N GLU A 48 6.44 -3.78 -0.54
CA GLU A 48 5.71 -3.89 -1.81
C GLU A 48 5.80 -5.30 -2.37
N MET A 49 7.02 -5.83 -2.57
CA MET A 49 7.23 -7.19 -3.11
C MET A 49 6.51 -8.26 -2.28
N ARG A 50 6.55 -8.14 -0.94
CA ARG A 50 5.85 -9.07 -0.07
C ARG A 50 4.34 -8.99 -0.23
N ALA A 51 3.80 -7.78 -0.34
CA ALA A 51 2.37 -7.59 -0.50
C ALA A 51 1.88 -8.10 -1.86
N GLU A 52 2.63 -7.84 -2.93
CA GLU A 52 2.35 -8.36 -4.28
C GLU A 52 2.32 -9.89 -4.27
N GLN A 53 3.36 -10.54 -3.73
CA GLN A 53 3.42 -12.00 -3.66
C GLN A 53 2.20 -12.59 -2.94
N VAL A 54 1.84 -12.05 -1.77
CA VAL A 54 0.71 -12.61 -1.00
C VAL A 54 -0.63 -12.34 -1.69
N ILE A 55 -0.78 -11.21 -2.39
CA ILE A 55 -1.97 -10.94 -3.19
C ILE A 55 -2.07 -11.94 -4.35
N GLU A 56 -0.96 -12.17 -5.07
CA GLU A 56 -0.91 -13.15 -6.17
C GLU A 56 -1.22 -14.57 -5.68
N ASP A 57 -0.65 -14.98 -4.55
CA ASP A 57 -0.92 -16.29 -3.94
C ASP A 57 -2.42 -16.41 -3.60
N LEU A 58 -3.01 -15.39 -2.97
CA LEU A 58 -4.43 -15.37 -2.62
C LEU A 58 -5.35 -15.44 -3.85
N LEU A 59 -5.01 -14.72 -4.93
CA LEU A 59 -5.79 -14.73 -6.16
C LEU A 59 -5.64 -16.05 -6.92
N THR A 60 -4.48 -16.70 -6.81
CA THR A 60 -4.23 -18.02 -7.39
C THR A 60 -5.01 -19.11 -6.66
N GLU A 61 -5.01 -19.08 -5.33
CA GLU A 61 -5.75 -20.05 -4.49
C GLU A 61 -7.26 -19.81 -4.52
N HIS A 62 -7.68 -18.55 -4.69
CA HIS A 62 -9.08 -18.13 -4.69
C HIS A 62 -9.39 -17.19 -5.86
N PRO A 63 -9.56 -17.72 -7.09
CA PRO A 63 -9.81 -16.91 -8.28
C PRO A 63 -11.10 -16.07 -8.21
N ASP A 64 -12.06 -16.46 -7.38
CA ASP A 64 -13.28 -15.69 -7.15
C ASP A 64 -13.04 -14.34 -6.46
N LEU A 65 -11.88 -14.18 -5.83
CA LEU A 65 -11.44 -12.90 -5.26
C LEU A 65 -10.98 -11.89 -6.32
N GLU A 66 -10.72 -12.29 -7.56
CA GLU A 66 -10.24 -11.38 -8.61
C GLU A 66 -11.26 -10.27 -8.91
N ALA A 67 -12.55 -10.60 -8.90
CA ALA A 67 -13.63 -9.61 -9.03
C ALA A 67 -13.63 -8.63 -7.84
N VAL A 68 -13.34 -9.12 -6.64
CA VAL A 68 -13.35 -8.35 -5.39
C VAL A 68 -12.09 -7.49 -5.23
N TYR A 69 -10.96 -7.93 -5.79
CA TYR A 69 -9.67 -7.25 -5.72
C TYR A 69 -9.77 -5.82 -6.26
N ARG A 70 -10.41 -5.63 -7.41
CA ARG A 70 -10.54 -4.32 -8.05
C ARG A 70 -11.30 -3.33 -7.15
N ASP A 71 -12.42 -3.75 -6.61
CA ASP A 71 -13.26 -2.93 -5.73
C ASP A 71 -12.51 -2.57 -4.44
N LEU A 72 -11.87 -3.57 -3.80
CA LEU A 72 -11.06 -3.35 -2.60
C LEU A 72 -9.87 -2.42 -2.86
N TYR A 73 -9.23 -2.54 -4.02
CA TYR A 73 -8.13 -1.66 -4.40
C TYR A 73 -8.58 -0.21 -4.48
N THR A 74 -9.69 0.06 -5.18
CA THR A 74 -10.27 1.40 -5.26
C THR A 74 -10.68 1.94 -3.89
N GLU A 75 -11.37 1.14 -3.07
CA GLU A 75 -11.76 1.52 -1.70
C GLU A 75 -10.55 1.89 -0.84
N VAL A 76 -9.49 1.08 -0.89
CA VAL A 76 -8.26 1.30 -0.11
C VAL A 76 -7.51 2.55 -0.57
N VAL A 77 -7.42 2.80 -1.89
CA VAL A 77 -6.78 4.00 -2.41
C VAL A 77 -7.48 5.26 -1.89
N GLU A 78 -8.81 5.30 -1.93
CA GLU A 78 -9.58 6.43 -1.43
C GLU A 78 -9.49 6.55 0.10
N GLU A 79 -9.55 5.44 0.84
CA GLU A 79 -9.33 5.42 2.29
C GLU A 79 -7.98 6.03 2.67
N LEU A 80 -6.89 5.61 2.01
CA LEU A 80 -5.54 6.09 2.31
C LEU A 80 -5.33 7.55 1.89
N ARG A 81 -5.93 7.98 0.77
CA ARG A 81 -5.92 9.40 0.38
C ARG A 81 -6.61 10.27 1.42
N GLU A 82 -7.75 9.83 1.93
CA GLU A 82 -8.49 10.53 2.96
C GLU A 82 -7.76 10.53 4.31
N GLU A 83 -7.16 9.39 4.70
CA GLU A 83 -6.28 9.30 5.88
C GLU A 83 -5.12 10.31 5.82
N ARG A 84 -4.57 10.58 4.62
CA ARG A 84 -3.49 11.57 4.43
C ARG A 84 -3.98 13.01 4.36
N ARG A 85 -5.24 13.25 4.01
CA ARG A 85 -5.85 14.59 4.01
C ARG A 85 -6.20 15.05 5.42
N ARG A 86 -6.80 14.18 6.25
CA ARG A 86 -7.20 14.49 7.63
C ARG A 86 -6.12 15.07 8.57
N PRO A 87 -4.84 14.68 8.53
CA PRO A 87 -3.83 15.29 9.39
C PRO A 87 -3.56 16.78 9.09
N ALA A 88 -4.03 17.32 7.96
CA ALA A 88 -3.94 18.75 7.65
C ALA A 88 -5.02 19.59 8.36
N GLU A 89 -6.15 19.00 8.77
CA GLU A 89 -7.30 19.71 9.35
C GLU A 89 -7.32 19.70 10.88
N ALA A 90 -6.60 18.78 11.53
CA ALA A 90 -6.55 18.66 13.00
C ALA A 90 -5.54 19.58 13.70
N LYS A 91 -4.90 20.51 12.96
CA LYS A 91 -3.92 21.49 13.48
C LYS A 91 -4.32 22.96 13.24
N GLY A 92 -5.59 23.22 12.88
CA GLY A 92 -6.16 24.56 12.70
C GLY A 92 -6.92 25.06 13.91
#